data_AF-A0A2H4VIW0-F1
#
_entry.id   AF-A0A2H4VIW0-F1
#
_cell.length_a   1.000
_cell.length_b   1.000
_cell.length_c   1.000
_cell.angle_alpha   90.00
_cell.angle_beta   90.00
_cell.angle_gamma   90.00
#
_symmetry.space_group_name_H-M   'P 1'
#
loop_
_entity.id
_entity.type
_entity.pdbx_description
1 polymer ?
#
loop_
_entity_poly.entity_id
_entity_poly.type
_entity_poly.pdbx_seq_one_letter_code
_entity_poly.pdbx_strand_id
1 'polypeptide(L)'
;MIEVYGAEDSEGNSPLYISFDGRILEIILRSGMHTELARYPINWLKKMEIEDNGDKGRTLKYTMKFQAPVGFFTFVSGGENLGELVDAVNSAINPF
;
A
#
# COMPACT_ATOMS: atom_id res chain seq x y z
N MET A 1 -8.75 0.18 -12.56
CA MET A 1 -8.00 1.01 -11.61
C MET A 1 -8.53 0.65 -10.24
N ILE A 2 -7.65 0.30 -9.30
CA ILE A 2 -8.01 -0.05 -7.92
C ILE A 2 -7.63 1.10 -7.02
N GLU A 3 -8.51 1.45 -6.10
CA GLU A 3 -8.36 2.55 -5.17
C GLU A 3 -8.70 2.06 -3.76
N VAL A 4 -7.83 2.38 -2.81
CA VAL A 4 -7.94 2.03 -1.40
C VAL A 4 -7.78 3.31 -0.60
N TYR A 5 -8.81 3.65 0.17
CA TYR A 5 -8.79 4.79 1.06
C TYR A 5 -8.45 4.32 2.46
N GLY A 6 -7.45 4.94 3.09
CA GLY A 6 -7.22 4.76 4.52
C GLY A 6 -8.04 5.76 5.31
N ALA A 7 -8.28 5.45 6.58
CA ALA A 7 -8.80 6.43 7.51
C ALA A 7 -7.67 7.33 8.03
N GLU A 8 -8.01 8.58 8.37
CA GLU A 8 -7.09 9.43 9.12
C GLU A 8 -6.82 8.80 10.49
N ASP A 9 -5.61 8.28 10.65
CA ASP A 9 -5.10 7.84 11.94
C ASP A 9 -4.30 8.97 12.59
N SER A 10 -4.54 9.19 13.88
CA SER A 10 -3.89 10.26 14.65
C SER A 10 -2.37 10.08 14.75
N GLU A 11 -1.87 8.86 14.51
CA GLU A 11 -0.44 8.54 14.53
C GLU A 11 0.25 8.69 13.16
N GLY A 12 -0.48 8.98 12.07
CA GLY A 12 0.11 9.20 10.74
C GLY A 12 0.69 7.95 10.07
N ASN A 13 0.42 6.76 10.61
CA ASN A 13 0.93 5.48 10.11
C ASN A 13 0.03 4.84 9.02
N SER A 14 -1.14 5.41 8.79
CA SER A 14 -2.08 5.01 7.74
C SER A 14 -1.90 5.88 6.49
N PRO A 15 -1.80 5.29 5.29
CA PRO A 15 -1.82 6.03 4.04
C PRO A 15 -3.22 6.56 3.80
N LEU A 16 -3.35 7.81 3.38
CA LEU A 16 -4.63 8.43 3.06
C LEU A 16 -5.28 7.76 1.85
N TYR A 17 -4.46 7.42 0.86
CA TYR A 17 -4.93 6.86 -0.40
C TYR A 17 -3.85 6.01 -1.04
N ILE A 18 -4.25 4.87 -1.58
CA ILE A 18 -3.42 4.02 -2.44
C ILE A 18 -4.20 3.76 -3.72
N SER A 19 -3.54 3.89 -4.86
CA SER A 19 -4.11 3.48 -6.13
C SER A 19 -3.17 2.67 -6.98
N PHE A 20 -3.77 1.86 -7.84
CA PHE A 20 -3.06 1.05 -8.82
C PHE A 20 -3.79 1.06 -10.16
N ASP A 21 -3.09 1.48 -11.21
CA ASP A 21 -3.62 1.55 -12.58
C ASP A 21 -3.27 0.33 -13.45
N GLY A 22 -2.51 -0.63 -12.92
CA GLY A 22 -1.96 -1.76 -13.66
C GLY A 22 -0.46 -1.62 -13.98
N ARG A 23 0.12 -0.43 -13.81
CA ARG A 23 1.53 -0.12 -14.12
C ARG A 23 2.24 0.64 -13.02
N ILE A 24 1.53 1.50 -12.30
CA ILE A 24 2.06 2.37 -11.26
C ILE A 24 1.20 2.19 -10.01
N LEU A 25 1.87 1.95 -8.88
CA LEU A 25 1.30 2.02 -7.54
C LEU A 25 1.56 3.42 -7.00
N GLU A 26 0.52 4.18 -6.70
CA GLU A 26 0.60 5.49 -6.08
C GLU A 26 0.16 5.40 -4.62
N ILE A 27 0.91 6.04 -3.73
CA ILE A 27 0.65 6.05 -2.29
C ILE A 27 0.72 7.49 -1.81
N ILE A 28 -0.37 7.96 -1.22
CA ILE A 28 -0.46 9.25 -0.55
C ILE A 28 -0.52 8.97 0.95
N LEU A 29 0.45 9.51 1.69
CA LEU A 29 0.54 9.35 3.15
C LEU A 29 0.69 10.72 3.82
N ARG A 30 0.20 10.82 5.06
CA ARG A 30 0.30 12.03 5.87
C ARG A 30 1.38 11.83 6.93
N SER A 31 2.45 12.62 6.84
CA SER A 31 3.55 12.64 7.80
C SER A 31 3.52 13.98 8.55
N GLY A 32 2.88 14.00 9.72
CA GLY A 32 2.64 15.22 10.50
C GLY A 32 1.75 16.23 9.76
N MET A 33 2.29 17.42 9.46
CA MET A 33 1.61 18.47 8.70
C MET A 33 1.81 18.37 7.18
N HIS A 34 2.62 17.41 6.72
CA HIS A 34 2.94 17.26 5.31
C HIS A 34 2.24 16.04 4.70
N THR A 35 1.85 16.18 3.44
CA THR A 35 1.38 15.07 2.62
C THR A 35 2.49 14.67 1.68
N GLU A 36 2.88 13.40 1.74
CA GLU A 36 3.88 12.82 0.84
C GLU A 36 3.18 11.96 -0.21
N LEU A 37 3.59 12.12 -1.46
CA LEU A 37 3.16 11.29 -2.58
C LEU A 37 4.35 10.45 -3.04
N ALA A 38 4.19 9.13 -2.99
CA ALA A 38 5.12 8.18 -3.54
C ALA A 38 4.51 7.47 -4.76
N ARG A 39 5.29 7.34 -5.83
CA ARG A 39 4.89 6.64 -7.06
C ARG A 39 5.90 5.54 -7.35
N TYR A 40 5.41 4.31 -7.40
CA TYR A 40 6.21 3.12 -7.60
C TYR A 40 5.80 2.41 -8.88
N PRO A 41 6.66 2.40 -9.91
CA PRO A 41 6.48 1.52 -11.06
C PRO A 41 6.37 0.06 -10.64
N ILE A 42 5.46 -0.70 -11.27
CA ILE A 42 5.22 -2.12 -10.93
C ILE A 42 6.48 -2.98 -11.09
N ASN A 43 7.36 -2.62 -12.04
CA ASN A 43 8.60 -3.34 -12.27
C ASN A 43 9.60 -3.21 -11.10
N TRP A 44 9.40 -2.26 -10.18
CA TRP A 44 10.19 -2.08 -8.96
C TRP A 44 9.68 -2.95 -7.81
N LEU A 45 8.39 -3.30 -7.82
CA LEU A 45 7.78 -4.13 -6.78
C LEU A 45 8.11 -5.60 -7.01
N LYS A 46 8.47 -6.28 -5.92
CA LYS A 46 8.75 -7.73 -5.89
C LYS A 46 7.56 -8.52 -5.37
N LYS A 47 6.87 -8.00 -4.36
CA LYS A 47 5.71 -8.63 -3.73
C LYS A 47 4.92 -7.59 -2.95
N MET A 48 3.60 -7.77 -2.89
CA MET A 48 2.73 -7.06 -1.94
C MET A 48 1.94 -8.09 -1.13
N GLU A 49 1.72 -7.85 0.16
CA GLU A 49 0.99 -8.76 1.04
C GLU A 49 0.27 -8.01 2.16
N ILE A 50 -0.80 -8.63 2.67
CA ILE A 50 -1.52 -8.16 3.85
C ILE A 50 -1.18 -9.09 4.99
N GLU A 51 -0.73 -8.50 6.10
CA GLU A 51 -0.61 -9.19 7.37
C GLU A 51 -1.77 -8.79 8.28
N ASP A 52 -2.54 -9.77 8.73
CA ASP A 52 -3.58 -9.53 9.73
C ASP A 52 -2.94 -9.52 11.12
N ASN A 53 -2.96 -8.37 11.79
CA ASN A 53 -2.36 -8.17 13.11
C ASN A 53 -3.40 -8.28 14.24
N GLY A 54 -4.51 -9.00 14.01
CA GLY A 54 -5.58 -9.20 15.00
C GLY A 54 -6.24 -7.87 15.39
N ASP A 55 -6.30 -7.58 16.69
CA ASP A 55 -6.93 -6.37 17.22
C ASP A 55 -6.27 -5.05 16.80
N LYS A 56 -5.08 -5.10 16.17
CA LYS A 56 -4.33 -3.92 15.71
C LYS A 56 -4.61 -3.54 14.26
N GLY A 57 -5.51 -4.27 13.58
CA GLY A 57 -5.88 -4.02 12.19
C GLY A 57 -5.00 -4.77 11.18
N ARG A 58 -5.11 -4.38 9.90
CA ARG A 58 -4.41 -5.05 8.79
C ARG A 58 -3.21 -4.22 8.37
N THR A 59 -2.07 -4.85 8.15
CA THR A 59 -0.86 -4.17 7.68
C THR A 59 -0.55 -4.54 6.24
N LEU A 60 -0.55 -3.54 5.36
CA LEU A 60 -0.08 -3.70 3.99
C LEU A 60 1.44 -3.61 3.97
N LYS A 61 2.09 -4.66 3.46
CA LYS A 61 3.54 -4.73 3.26
C LYS A 61 3.84 -4.79 1.77
N TYR A 62 4.81 -4.01 1.32
CA TYR A 62 5.33 -4.13 -0.04
C TYR A 62 6.85 -4.21 -0.03
N THR A 63 7.38 -5.10 -0.88
CA THR A 63 8.81 -5.37 -1.01
C THR A 63 9.27 -4.90 -2.38
N MET A 64 10.39 -4.18 -2.43
CA MET A 64 11.04 -3.74 -3.67
C MET A 64 12.03 -4.79 -4.18
N LYS A 65 12.35 -4.75 -5.49
CA LYS A 65 13.36 -5.63 -6.11
C LYS A 65 14.80 -5.23 -5.78
N PHE A 66 15.03 -3.97 -5.40
CA PHE A 66 16.33 -3.45 -4.95
C PHE A 66 16.37 -3.41 -3.41
N GLN A 67 17.57 -3.21 -2.82
CA GLN A 67 17.77 -3.05 -1.36
C GLN A 67 17.17 -1.72 -0.86
N ALA A 68 15.86 -1.55 -1.01
CA ALA A 68 15.09 -0.48 -0.40
C ALA A 68 14.32 -1.00 0.81
N PRO A 69 13.97 -0.10 1.76
CA PRO A 69 13.17 -0.48 2.91
C PRO A 69 11.84 -1.10 2.46
N VAL A 70 11.40 -2.11 3.20
CA VAL A 70 10.02 -2.62 3.16
C VAL A 70 9.13 -1.51 3.69
N GLY A 71 8.19 -1.03 2.87
CA GLY A 71 7.18 -0.12 3.37
C GLY A 71 6.05 -0.90 4.03
N PHE A 72 5.60 -0.43 5.19
CA PHE A 72 4.50 -1.00 5.95
C PHE A 72 3.50 0.09 6.29
N PHE A 73 2.22 -0.21 6.07
CA PHE A 73 1.10 0.68 6.35
C PHE A 73 0.07 -0.08 7.17
N THR A 74 -0.19 0.40 8.38
CA THR A 74 -1.18 -0.23 9.27
C THR A 74 -2.53 0.47 9.08
N PHE A 75 -3.55 -0.31 8.77
CA PHE A 75 -4.93 0.14 8.61
C PHE A 75 -5.75 -0.32 9.82
N VAL A 76 -6.05 0.63 10.71
CA VAL A 76 -6.95 0.40 11.86
C VAL A 76 -8.41 0.58 11.44
N SER A 77 -8.68 1.48 10.49
CA SER A 77 -9.98 1.64 9.82
C SER A 77 -9.78 2.10 8.36
N GLY A 78 -10.81 1.92 7.52
CA GLY A 78 -10.66 2.01 6.07
C GLY A 78 -9.98 0.77 5.47
N GLY A 79 -9.31 0.91 4.33
CA GLY A 79 -8.65 -0.21 3.66
C GLY A 79 -9.63 -1.15 2.92
N GLU A 80 -10.81 -0.65 2.58
CA GLU A 80 -11.72 -1.35 1.67
C GLU A 80 -10.97 -1.62 0.36
N ASN A 81 -11.11 -2.84 -0.18
CA ASN A 81 -10.41 -3.31 -1.39
C ASN A 81 -8.90 -3.56 -1.26
N LEU A 82 -8.33 -3.59 -0.04
CA LEU A 82 -6.92 -3.97 0.16
C LEU A 82 -6.59 -5.33 -0.47
N GLY A 83 -7.48 -6.32 -0.33
CA GLY A 83 -7.30 -7.64 -0.93
C GLY A 83 -7.20 -7.58 -2.46
N GLU A 84 -8.14 -6.89 -3.09
CA GLU A 84 -8.16 -6.69 -4.54
C GLU A 84 -6.91 -5.94 -5.04
N LEU A 85 -6.46 -4.92 -4.30
CA LEU A 85 -5.22 -4.21 -4.59
C LEU A 85 -4.02 -5.15 -4.59
N VAL A 86 -3.86 -5.95 -3.54
CA VAL A 86 -2.75 -6.89 -3.40
C VAL A 86 -2.77 -7.93 -4.52
N ASP A 87 -3.93 -8.49 -4.83
CA ASP A 87 -4.07 -9.48 -5.90
C ASP A 87 -3.74 -8.90 -7.28
N ALA A 88 -4.18 -7.68 -7.56
CA ALA A 88 -3.89 -7.01 -8.84
C ALA A 88 -2.42 -6.62 -8.97
N VAL A 89 -1.80 -6.10 -7.90
CA VAL A 89 -0.37 -5.76 -7.89
C VAL A 89 0.46 -7.03 -8.09
N ASN A 90 0.20 -8.10 -7.35
CA ASN A 90 0.94 -9.36 -7.50
C ASN A 90 0.77 -9.99 -8.89
N SER A 91 -0.44 -9.93 -9.45
CA SER A 91 -0.72 -10.38 -10.82
C SER A 91 0.05 -9.56 -11.87
N ALA A 92 0.26 -8.27 -11.62
CA ALA A 92 1.03 -7.40 -12.51
C ALA A 92 2.55 -7.50 -12.32
N ILE A 93 3.04 -7.91 -11.15
CA ILE A 93 4.48 -8.18 -10.90
C ILE A 93 4.94 -9.44 -11.63
N ASN A 94 4.10 -10.49 -11.64
CA ASN A 94 4.36 -11.75 -12.33
C ASN A 94 3.32 -11.99 -13.44
N PRO A 95 3.40 -11.25 -14.56
CA PRO A 95 2.50 -11.43 -15.69
C PRO A 95 2.94 -12.65 -16.52
N PHE A 96 2.98 -13.85 -15.90
CA PHE A 96 3.35 -15.14 -16.50
C PHE A 96 4.69 -15.20 -17.26
#